data_AF-A0A378QVK8-F1
#
_entry.id   AF-A0A378QVK8-F1
#
_cell.length_a   1.000
_cell.length_b   1.000
_cell.length_c   1.000
_cell.angle_alpha   90.00
_cell.angle_beta   90.00
_cell.angle_gamma   90.00
#
_symmetry.space_group_name_H-M   'P 1'
#
loop_
_entity.id
_entity.type
_entity.pdbx_description
1 polymer ?
#
loop_
_entity_poly.entity_id
_entity_poly.type
_entity_poly.pdbx_seq_one_letter_code
_entity_poly.pdbx_strand_id
1 'polypeptide(L)'
;MPCLTEHIDRLSVQNLINAYCIEINRFKIIKNEKFNNNDIEFFDGKDVLVLTLLPLQQALYIPLHFFSILGQHQIFGKIYVRANGGYVEINSLTTASLILADIQYHHSENLDTFDVLSRWIESHQKLVTIMLNRAKDFETLFASDTLNFIETEQALIYGHAMHPTPKARIGFNKQQWINYSPETKGCFNIHYWLVHPDNTIEESFDGKSISRQLLEYLTPFMPQEQKKLFLQFPCYKLLPLHPWQAKFLQDTPFINSLLRIVY
;
A
#
# COMPACT_ATOMS: atom_id res chain seq x y z
N MET A 1 -9.20 -16.24 12.50
CA MET A 1 -7.84 -15.98 11.96
C MET A 1 -7.57 -16.67 10.62
N PRO A 2 -7.85 -17.98 10.41
CA PRO A 2 -7.60 -18.65 9.12
C PRO A 2 -8.32 -18.00 7.92
N CYS A 3 -9.61 -17.67 8.10
CA CYS A 3 -10.44 -16.99 7.10
C CYS A 3 -9.91 -15.58 6.73
N LEU A 4 -9.26 -14.88 7.66
CA LEU A 4 -8.71 -13.55 7.40
C LEU A 4 -7.44 -13.63 6.54
N THR A 5 -6.55 -14.59 6.83
CA THR A 5 -5.32 -14.80 6.04
C THR A 5 -5.66 -15.20 4.62
N GLU A 6 -6.59 -16.15 4.44
CA GLU A 6 -7.03 -16.61 3.12
C GLU A 6 -7.64 -15.47 2.29
N HIS A 7 -8.43 -14.59 2.93
CA HIS A 7 -8.98 -13.40 2.27
C HIS A 7 -7.88 -12.41 1.83
N ILE A 8 -6.87 -12.18 2.67
CA ILE A 8 -5.77 -11.27 2.34
C ILE A 8 -4.87 -11.85 1.23
N ASP A 9 -4.62 -13.16 1.26
CA ASP A 9 -3.91 -13.88 0.19
C ASP A 9 -4.61 -13.68 -1.15
N ARG A 10 -5.93 -13.93 -1.18
CA ARG A 10 -6.75 -13.73 -2.38
C ARG A 10 -6.72 -12.28 -2.87
N LEU A 11 -6.84 -11.30 -1.97
CA LEU A 11 -6.82 -9.89 -2.37
C LEU A 11 -5.47 -9.42 -2.89
N SER A 12 -4.38 -9.89 -2.28
CA SER A 12 -3.01 -9.53 -2.69
C SER A 12 -2.72 -10.04 -4.10
N VAL A 13 -3.17 -11.26 -4.41
CA VAL A 13 -3.00 -11.83 -5.76
C VAL A 13 -4.01 -11.26 -6.76
N GLN A 14 -5.23 -10.89 -6.33
CA GLN A 14 -6.23 -10.26 -7.18
C GLN A 14 -5.71 -8.95 -7.79
N ASN A 15 -5.09 -8.09 -6.99
CA ASN A 15 -4.57 -6.82 -7.50
C ASN A 15 -3.45 -7.04 -8.54
N LEU A 16 -2.59 -8.03 -8.31
CA LEU A 16 -1.56 -8.43 -9.27
C LEU A 16 -2.16 -8.98 -10.58
N ILE A 17 -3.16 -9.84 -10.48
CA ILE A 17 -3.86 -10.40 -11.65
C ILE A 17 -4.56 -9.30 -12.44
N ASN A 18 -5.22 -8.37 -11.75
CA ASN A 18 -5.90 -7.25 -12.40
C ASN A 18 -4.91 -6.33 -13.12
N ALA A 19 -3.76 -6.01 -12.50
CA ALA A 19 -2.68 -5.27 -13.14
C ALA A 19 -2.17 -5.99 -14.40
N TYR A 20 -1.89 -7.30 -14.28
CA TYR A 20 -1.45 -8.12 -15.41
C TYR A 20 -2.47 -8.14 -16.56
N CYS A 21 -3.76 -8.29 -16.25
CA CYS A 21 -4.81 -8.32 -17.27
C CYS A 21 -4.92 -7.01 -18.03
N ILE A 22 -4.77 -5.87 -17.35
CA ILE A 22 -4.83 -4.55 -17.98
C ILE A 22 -3.57 -4.26 -18.80
N GLU A 23 -2.39 -4.51 -18.23
CA GLU A 23 -1.12 -4.08 -18.82
C GLU A 23 -0.60 -5.05 -19.90
N ILE A 24 -0.75 -6.35 -19.67
CA ILE A 24 -0.22 -7.40 -20.56
C ILE A 24 -1.30 -7.94 -21.49
N ASN A 25 -2.57 -7.94 -21.06
CA ASN A 25 -3.73 -8.37 -21.85
C ASN A 25 -3.59 -9.77 -22.48
N ARG A 26 -2.93 -10.69 -21.77
CA ARG A 26 -2.71 -12.09 -22.18
C ARG A 26 -3.57 -13.06 -21.37
N PHE A 27 -4.89 -12.94 -21.55
CA PHE A 27 -5.83 -13.80 -20.87
C PHE A 27 -7.01 -14.20 -21.79
N LYS A 28 -7.74 -15.21 -21.36
CA LYS A 28 -9.03 -15.58 -21.95
C LYS A 28 -10.03 -15.89 -20.85
N ILE A 29 -11.31 -15.90 -21.20
CA ILE A 29 -12.39 -16.28 -20.29
C ILE A 29 -13.03 -17.56 -20.82
N ILE A 30 -13.22 -18.53 -19.94
CA ILE A 30 -14.04 -19.70 -20.23
C ILE A 30 -15.34 -19.55 -19.44
N LYS A 31 -16.45 -19.55 -20.18
CA LYS A 31 -17.80 -19.51 -19.61
C LYS A 31 -18.18 -20.86 -19.02
N ASN A 32 -18.86 -20.83 -17.88
CA ASN A 32 -19.26 -22.04 -17.15
C ASN A 32 -20.09 -23.03 -18.01
N GLU A 33 -20.85 -22.55 -18.99
CA GLU A 33 -21.62 -23.34 -19.94
C GLU A 33 -20.79 -24.37 -20.73
N LYS A 34 -19.47 -24.13 -20.84
CA LYS A 34 -18.54 -24.99 -21.58
C LYS A 34 -17.86 -26.04 -20.71
N PHE A 35 -18.17 -26.08 -19.42
CA PHE A 35 -17.50 -26.94 -18.45
C PHE A 35 -18.08 -28.35 -18.45
N ASN A 36 -17.20 -29.34 -18.29
CA ASN A 36 -17.62 -30.68 -17.92
C ASN A 36 -17.90 -30.75 -16.40
N ASN A 37 -18.43 -31.89 -15.92
CA ASN A 37 -18.75 -32.05 -14.49
C ASN A 37 -17.54 -31.84 -13.57
N ASN A 38 -16.34 -32.23 -14.00
CA ASN A 38 -15.11 -32.07 -13.22
C ASN A 38 -14.74 -30.58 -13.10
N ASP A 39 -14.78 -29.83 -14.20
CA ASP A 39 -14.55 -28.38 -14.21
C ASP A 39 -15.57 -27.64 -13.31
N ILE A 40 -16.85 -28.05 -13.33
CA ILE A 40 -17.90 -27.46 -12.47
C ILE A 40 -17.59 -27.66 -10.99
N GLU A 41 -17.11 -28.85 -10.60
CA GLU A 41 -16.74 -29.17 -9.21
C GLU A 41 -15.57 -28.30 -8.72
N PHE A 42 -14.53 -28.13 -9.52
CA PHE A 42 -13.37 -27.32 -9.15
C PHE A 42 -13.65 -25.82 -9.11
N PHE A 43 -14.52 -25.33 -10.00
CA PHE A 43 -14.75 -23.89 -10.18
C PHE A 43 -16.06 -23.39 -9.61
N ASP A 44 -16.82 -24.25 -8.92
CA ASP A 44 -18.14 -23.95 -8.33
C ASP A 44 -19.11 -23.31 -9.35
N GLY A 45 -19.06 -23.82 -10.60
CA GLY A 45 -19.84 -23.29 -11.71
C GLY A 45 -19.59 -21.82 -12.07
N LYS A 46 -18.49 -21.21 -11.64
CA LYS A 46 -18.13 -19.83 -11.97
C LYS A 46 -17.44 -19.72 -13.31
N ASP A 47 -17.56 -18.57 -13.97
CA ASP A 47 -16.70 -18.25 -15.12
C ASP A 47 -15.23 -18.25 -14.68
N VAL A 48 -14.33 -18.68 -15.56
CA VAL A 48 -12.90 -18.79 -15.26
C VAL A 48 -12.07 -17.90 -16.15
N LEU A 49 -11.28 -17.03 -15.53
CA LEU A 49 -10.19 -16.30 -16.16
C LEU A 49 -8.98 -17.23 -16.29
N VAL A 50 -8.42 -17.31 -17.49
CA VAL A 50 -7.28 -18.18 -17.80
C VAL A 50 -6.10 -17.34 -18.27
N LEU A 51 -5.00 -17.37 -17.51
CA LEU A 51 -3.72 -16.77 -17.90
C LEU A 51 -2.81 -17.89 -18.41
N THR A 52 -2.32 -17.78 -19.66
CA THR A 52 -1.37 -18.76 -20.21
C THR A 52 0.03 -18.18 -20.13
N LEU A 53 0.84 -18.75 -19.24
CA LEU A 53 2.10 -18.19 -18.79
C LEU A 53 3.30 -18.91 -19.41
N LEU A 54 4.24 -18.14 -19.94
CA LEU A 54 5.52 -18.57 -20.47
C LEU A 54 6.64 -18.30 -19.43
N PRO A 55 7.82 -18.94 -19.56
CA PRO A 55 8.20 -19.95 -20.54
C PRO A 55 7.62 -21.35 -20.23
N LEU A 56 7.02 -21.54 -19.05
CA LEU A 56 6.61 -22.85 -18.54
C LEU A 56 5.41 -23.47 -19.29
N GLN A 57 4.74 -22.70 -20.16
CA GLN A 57 3.50 -23.12 -20.85
C GLN A 57 2.42 -23.59 -19.87
N GLN A 58 2.41 -23.01 -18.67
CA GLN A 58 1.44 -23.32 -17.63
C GLN A 58 0.24 -22.39 -17.74
N ALA A 59 -0.96 -22.90 -17.53
CA ALA A 59 -2.15 -22.07 -17.42
C ALA A 59 -2.60 -21.94 -15.96
N LEU A 60 -2.88 -20.70 -15.54
CA LEU A 60 -3.61 -20.39 -14.32
C LEU A 60 -5.10 -20.36 -14.61
N TYR A 61 -5.89 -21.00 -13.77
CA TYR A 61 -7.35 -21.02 -13.83
C TYR A 61 -7.89 -20.33 -12.58
N ILE A 62 -8.55 -19.19 -12.80
CA ILE A 62 -8.97 -18.27 -11.75
C ILE A 62 -10.49 -18.10 -11.83
N PRO A 63 -11.26 -18.80 -10.97
CA PRO A 63 -12.70 -18.64 -10.89
C PRO A 63 -13.08 -17.22 -10.46
N LEU A 64 -14.05 -16.61 -11.14
CA LEU A 64 -14.46 -15.23 -10.93
C LEU A 64 -15.85 -15.13 -10.31
N HIS A 65 -16.00 -14.25 -9.32
CA HIS A 65 -17.31 -13.77 -8.89
C HIS A 65 -17.84 -12.74 -9.88
N PHE A 66 -16.95 -11.89 -10.39
CA PHE A 66 -17.28 -10.84 -11.34
C PHE A 66 -16.15 -10.63 -12.35
N PHE A 67 -16.52 -10.57 -13.63
CA PHE A 67 -15.63 -10.16 -14.71
C PHE A 67 -15.91 -8.69 -15.07
N SER A 68 -14.88 -7.85 -14.99
CA SER A 68 -14.94 -6.46 -15.43
C SER A 68 -14.26 -6.27 -16.78
N ILE A 69 -14.93 -5.60 -17.72
CA ILE A 69 -14.31 -5.13 -18.97
C ILE A 69 -13.25 -4.04 -18.72
N LEU A 70 -13.29 -3.39 -17.55
CA LEU A 70 -12.32 -2.37 -17.13
C LEU A 70 -11.15 -3.00 -16.34
N GLY A 71 -11.05 -4.32 -16.29
CA GLY A 71 -9.94 -5.05 -15.67
C GLY A 71 -10.05 -5.27 -14.16
N GLN A 72 -11.01 -4.64 -13.47
CA GLN A 72 -11.28 -4.90 -12.06
C GLN A 72 -12.08 -6.18 -11.82
N HIS A 73 -11.44 -7.33 -12.04
CA HIS A 73 -12.04 -8.63 -11.78
C HIS A 73 -12.14 -8.88 -10.26
N GLN A 74 -13.16 -9.64 -9.86
CA GLN A 74 -13.31 -10.14 -8.49
C GLN A 74 -13.14 -11.65 -8.50
N ILE A 75 -12.10 -12.13 -7.83
CA ILE A 75 -11.77 -13.55 -7.74
C ILE A 75 -12.73 -14.21 -6.74
N PHE A 76 -13.36 -15.31 -7.16
CA PHE A 76 -14.29 -16.04 -6.31
C PHE A 76 -13.55 -16.81 -5.20
N GLY A 77 -12.52 -17.57 -5.59
CA GLY A 77 -11.87 -18.49 -4.66
C GLY A 77 -10.43 -18.82 -5.05
N LYS A 78 -10.08 -20.09 -4.87
CA LYS A 78 -8.74 -20.63 -5.07
C LYS A 78 -8.29 -20.53 -6.52
N ILE A 79 -6.98 -20.51 -6.73
CA ILE A 79 -6.35 -20.45 -8.04
C ILE A 79 -5.76 -21.82 -8.34
N TYR A 80 -5.92 -22.27 -9.58
CA TYR A 80 -5.54 -23.61 -9.97
C TYR A 80 -4.57 -23.62 -11.14
N VAL A 81 -3.76 -24.66 -11.19
CA VAL A 81 -2.96 -25.06 -12.36
C VAL A 81 -3.44 -26.43 -12.85
N ARG A 82 -3.31 -26.71 -14.15
CA ARG A 82 -3.52 -28.07 -14.63
C ARG A 82 -2.36 -28.98 -14.24
N ALA A 83 -2.69 -30.15 -13.68
CA ALA A 83 -1.74 -31.22 -13.41
C ALA A 83 -2.45 -32.59 -13.44
N ASN A 84 -1.77 -33.62 -13.93
CA ASN A 84 -2.24 -35.03 -13.95
C ASN A 84 -3.69 -35.23 -14.46
N GLY A 85 -4.10 -34.46 -15.48
CA GLY A 85 -5.45 -34.56 -16.06
C GLY A 85 -6.56 -33.86 -15.28
N GLY A 86 -6.23 -33.17 -14.18
CA GLY A 86 -7.15 -32.35 -13.38
C GLY A 86 -6.56 -30.99 -13.01
N TYR A 87 -7.00 -30.46 -11.86
CA TYR A 87 -6.56 -29.18 -11.32
C TYR A 87 -5.92 -29.36 -9.95
N VAL A 88 -4.86 -28.58 -9.71
CA VAL A 88 -4.19 -28.49 -8.41
C VAL A 88 -4.22 -27.05 -7.96
N GLU A 89 -4.68 -26.83 -6.73
CA GLU A 89 -4.67 -25.52 -6.09
C GLU A 89 -3.23 -25.03 -5.87
N ILE A 90 -2.99 -23.76 -6.15
CA ILE A 90 -1.73 -23.08 -5.86
C ILE A 90 -1.97 -21.88 -4.94
N ASN A 91 -0.95 -21.55 -4.15
CA ASN A 91 -1.00 -20.40 -3.25
C ASN A 91 -0.69 -19.08 -3.97
N SER A 92 -0.92 -17.98 -3.25
CA SER A 92 -0.71 -16.61 -3.71
C SER A 92 0.74 -16.36 -4.17
N LEU A 93 1.72 -16.85 -3.41
CA LEU A 93 3.14 -16.70 -3.73
C LEU A 93 3.53 -17.40 -5.05
N THR A 94 3.10 -18.66 -5.23
CA THR A 94 3.35 -19.41 -6.47
C THR A 94 2.71 -18.71 -7.66
N THR A 95 1.49 -18.21 -7.48
CA THR A 95 0.78 -17.44 -8.50
C THR A 95 1.58 -16.19 -8.90
N ALA A 96 2.05 -15.42 -7.93
CA ALA A 96 2.84 -14.22 -8.17
C ALA A 96 4.15 -14.53 -8.91
N SER A 97 4.87 -15.57 -8.48
CA SER A 97 6.11 -16.00 -9.14
C SER A 97 5.89 -16.44 -10.59
N LEU A 98 4.81 -17.16 -10.88
CA LEU A 98 4.48 -17.58 -12.25
C LEU A 98 4.14 -16.38 -13.14
N ILE A 99 3.38 -15.40 -12.63
CA ILE A 99 3.05 -14.17 -13.37
C ILE A 99 4.32 -13.36 -13.64
N LEU A 100 5.21 -13.20 -12.67
CA LEU A 100 6.47 -12.49 -12.85
C LEU A 100 7.40 -13.19 -13.85
N ALA A 101 7.42 -14.52 -13.86
CA ALA A 101 8.18 -15.29 -14.84
C ALA A 101 7.67 -15.06 -16.28
N ASP A 102 6.35 -14.95 -16.46
CA ASP A 102 5.76 -14.62 -17.76
C ASP A 102 6.10 -13.20 -18.23
N ILE A 103 6.01 -12.22 -17.32
CA ILE A 103 6.40 -10.84 -17.62
C ILE A 103 7.89 -10.80 -18.00
N GLN A 104 8.76 -11.42 -17.23
CA GLN A 104 10.20 -11.47 -17.52
C GLN A 104 10.51 -12.17 -18.85
N TYR A 105 9.73 -13.19 -19.23
CA TYR A 105 9.91 -13.86 -20.50
C TYR A 105 9.57 -12.95 -21.69
N HIS A 106 8.52 -12.15 -21.56
CA HIS A 106 8.03 -11.28 -22.63
C HIS A 106 8.74 -9.93 -22.74
N HIS A 107 9.35 -9.46 -21.65
CA HIS A 107 10.05 -8.20 -21.61
C HIS A 107 11.56 -8.44 -21.58
N SER A 108 12.26 -8.02 -22.63
CA SER A 108 13.71 -8.21 -22.79
C SER A 108 14.58 -7.27 -21.92
N GLU A 109 13.96 -6.44 -21.08
CA GLU A 109 14.66 -5.54 -20.18
C GLU A 109 15.13 -6.28 -18.91
N ASN A 110 16.16 -5.74 -18.25
CA ASN A 110 16.62 -6.20 -16.94
C ASN A 110 15.59 -5.85 -15.86
N LEU A 111 14.48 -6.58 -15.84
CA LEU A 111 13.49 -6.51 -14.77
C LEU A 111 14.05 -7.19 -13.53
N ASP A 112 14.14 -6.43 -12.43
CA ASP A 112 14.45 -6.98 -11.12
C ASP A 112 13.20 -7.65 -10.53
N THR A 113 12.94 -8.88 -10.95
CA THR A 113 11.78 -9.65 -10.48
C THR A 113 11.86 -9.97 -8.98
N PHE A 114 13.06 -10.00 -8.40
CA PHE A 114 13.24 -10.20 -6.96
C PHE A 114 12.80 -8.97 -6.18
N ASP A 115 13.16 -7.76 -6.61
CA ASP A 115 12.70 -6.52 -5.97
C ASP A 115 11.17 -6.42 -6.04
N VAL A 116 10.57 -6.66 -7.21
CA VAL A 116 9.10 -6.63 -7.38
C VAL A 116 8.41 -7.63 -6.47
N LEU A 117 8.90 -8.88 -6.43
CA LEU A 117 8.34 -9.92 -5.56
C LEU A 117 8.49 -9.54 -4.08
N SER A 118 9.64 -8.99 -3.68
CA SER A 118 9.88 -8.56 -2.31
C SER A 118 8.89 -7.48 -1.86
N ARG A 119 8.61 -6.50 -2.74
CA ARG A 119 7.63 -5.44 -2.50
C ARG A 119 6.20 -5.96 -2.48
N TRP A 120 5.88 -6.96 -3.29
CA TRP A 120 4.58 -7.63 -3.25
C TRP A 120 4.38 -8.37 -1.93
N ILE A 121 5.38 -9.13 -1.48
CA ILE A 121 5.38 -9.80 -0.17
C ILE A 121 5.26 -8.76 0.95
N GLU A 122 6.01 -7.66 0.89
CA GLU A 122 5.92 -6.59 1.88
C GLU A 122 4.49 -6.03 1.93
N SER A 123 3.91 -5.69 0.78
CA SER A 123 2.55 -5.18 0.68
C SER A 123 1.53 -6.16 1.27
N HIS A 124 1.67 -7.46 1.00
CA HIS A 124 0.84 -8.50 1.60
C HIS A 124 0.96 -8.50 3.14
N GLN A 125 2.18 -8.48 3.68
CA GLN A 125 2.42 -8.43 5.12
C GLN A 125 1.85 -7.16 5.78
N LYS A 126 1.86 -6.03 5.06
CA LYS A 126 1.23 -4.78 5.52
C LYS A 126 -0.29 -4.91 5.57
N LEU A 127 -0.92 -5.54 4.59
CA LEU A 127 -2.37 -5.82 4.64
C LEU A 127 -2.74 -6.67 5.87
N VAL A 128 -1.94 -7.71 6.17
CA VAL A 128 -2.11 -8.50 7.41
C VAL A 128 -2.00 -7.59 8.64
N THR A 129 -1.00 -6.72 8.69
CA THR A 129 -0.80 -5.79 9.82
C THR A 129 -1.98 -4.84 9.97
N ILE A 130 -2.51 -4.28 8.88
CA ILE A 130 -3.69 -3.40 8.91
C ILE A 130 -4.88 -4.17 9.48
N MET A 131 -5.17 -5.35 8.96
CA MET A 131 -6.34 -6.12 9.39
C MET A 131 -6.27 -6.50 10.87
N LEU A 132 -5.09 -6.83 11.38
CA LEU A 132 -4.91 -7.10 12.81
C LEU A 132 -5.16 -5.85 13.67
N ASN A 133 -4.72 -4.67 13.21
CA ASN A 133 -4.96 -3.40 13.93
C ASN A 133 -6.41 -2.93 13.84
N ARG A 134 -7.10 -3.25 12.74
CA ARG A 134 -8.48 -2.85 12.46
C ARG A 134 -9.51 -3.92 12.81
N ALA A 135 -9.10 -5.06 13.36
CA ALA A 135 -9.99 -6.20 13.61
C ALA A 135 -11.25 -5.86 14.43
N LYS A 136 -11.17 -4.87 15.32
CA LYS A 136 -12.29 -4.45 16.18
C LYS A 136 -13.28 -3.50 15.49
N ASP A 137 -12.83 -2.72 14.52
CA ASP A 137 -13.63 -1.68 13.88
C ASP A 137 -13.80 -1.89 12.36
N PHE A 138 -13.31 -3.01 11.84
CA PHE A 138 -13.38 -3.34 10.42
C PHE A 138 -14.82 -3.46 9.94
N GLU A 139 -15.66 -4.19 10.66
CA GLU A 139 -17.08 -4.34 10.29
C GLU A 139 -17.83 -3.00 10.38
N THR A 140 -17.58 -2.22 11.43
CA THR A 140 -18.24 -0.92 11.62
C THR A 140 -17.83 0.10 10.56
N LEU A 141 -16.59 0.01 10.04
CA LEU A 141 -16.09 0.89 8.98
C LEU A 141 -16.91 0.76 7.69
N PHE A 142 -17.37 -0.44 7.38
CA PHE A 142 -18.13 -0.73 6.15
C PHE A 142 -19.64 -0.88 6.38
N ALA A 143 -20.08 -0.97 7.64
CA ALA A 143 -21.49 -0.97 8.00
C ALA A 143 -22.07 0.45 8.15
N SER A 144 -21.22 1.47 8.29
CA SER A 144 -21.67 2.86 8.40
C SER A 144 -22.03 3.44 7.04
N ASP A 145 -23.24 3.98 6.91
CA ASP A 145 -23.69 4.70 5.70
C ASP A 145 -23.00 6.06 5.54
N THR A 146 -22.34 6.55 6.59
CA THR A 146 -21.62 7.83 6.59
C THR A 146 -20.29 7.72 7.33
N LEU A 147 -19.20 8.08 6.67
CA LEU A 147 -17.89 8.25 7.29
C LEU A 147 -17.54 9.74 7.36
N ASN A 148 -16.89 10.17 8.44
CA ASN A 148 -16.30 11.51 8.47
C ASN A 148 -15.03 11.59 7.60
N PHE A 149 -14.49 12.80 7.43
CA PHE A 149 -13.30 13.03 6.59
C PHE A 149 -12.11 12.15 7.01
N ILE A 150 -11.78 12.11 8.30
CA ILE A 150 -10.64 11.32 8.81
C ILE A 150 -10.91 9.83 8.63
N GLU A 151 -12.11 9.37 8.93
CA GLU A 151 -12.48 7.96 8.74
C GLU A 151 -12.38 7.54 7.28
N THR A 152 -12.80 8.40 6.35
CA THR A 152 -12.70 8.16 4.90
C THR A 152 -11.25 8.04 4.45
N GLU A 153 -10.38 8.97 4.86
CA GLU A 153 -8.93 8.90 4.57
C GLU A 153 -8.28 7.64 5.14
N GLN A 154 -8.77 7.14 6.27
CA GLN A 154 -8.30 5.92 6.93
C GLN A 154 -9.01 4.64 6.48
N ALA A 155 -9.97 4.73 5.55
CA ALA A 155 -10.79 3.60 5.10
C ALA A 155 -10.22 2.88 3.87
N LEU A 156 -9.21 3.43 3.19
CA LEU A 156 -8.59 2.81 2.01
C LEU A 156 -7.65 1.66 2.41
N ILE A 157 -8.19 0.63 3.05
CA ILE A 157 -7.44 -0.50 3.64
C ILE A 157 -6.69 -1.31 2.59
N TYR A 158 -7.29 -1.55 1.43
CA TYR A 158 -6.72 -2.39 0.38
C TYR A 158 -5.82 -1.63 -0.60
N GLY A 159 -5.88 -0.30 -0.57
CA GLY A 159 -5.14 0.55 -1.50
C GLY A 159 -5.68 0.47 -2.92
N HIS A 160 -4.84 0.78 -3.90
CA HIS A 160 -5.24 0.77 -5.30
C HIS A 160 -5.47 -0.66 -5.78
N ALA A 161 -6.71 -0.95 -6.22
CA ALA A 161 -7.10 -2.30 -6.65
C ALA A 161 -6.31 -2.86 -7.83
N MET A 162 -5.73 -2.00 -8.70
CA MET A 162 -5.00 -2.40 -9.92
C MET A 162 -3.48 -2.24 -9.78
N HIS A 163 -2.98 -1.97 -8.56
CA HIS A 163 -1.53 -1.86 -8.34
C HIS A 163 -1.04 -3.13 -7.64
N PRO A 164 0.07 -3.75 -8.06
CA PRO A 164 0.54 -5.01 -7.49
C PRO A 164 1.00 -4.88 -6.03
N THR A 165 1.60 -3.74 -5.65
CA THR A 165 2.17 -3.53 -4.30
C THR A 165 1.58 -2.31 -3.57
N PRO A 166 0.25 -2.19 -3.42
CA PRO A 166 -0.40 -0.93 -3.05
C PRO A 166 -0.10 -0.46 -1.63
N LYS A 167 0.48 -1.32 -0.77
CA LYS A 167 0.82 -1.03 0.63
C LYS A 167 2.31 -1.12 0.95
N ALA A 168 3.17 -1.39 -0.02
CA ALA A 168 4.62 -1.38 0.19
C ALA A 168 5.09 0.04 0.47
N ARG A 169 5.87 0.24 1.56
CA ARG A 169 6.46 1.54 1.92
C ARG A 169 7.86 1.33 2.46
N ILE A 170 8.85 1.61 1.63
CA ILE A 170 10.27 1.43 1.94
C ILE A 170 10.71 2.47 2.98
N GLY A 171 11.60 2.06 3.88
CA GLY A 171 12.27 2.96 4.84
C GLY A 171 11.64 3.03 6.23
N PHE A 172 10.46 2.42 6.44
CA PHE A 172 9.84 2.29 7.76
C PHE A 172 10.14 0.94 8.38
N ASN A 173 10.56 0.93 9.64
CA ASN A 173 10.48 -0.27 10.45
C ASN A 173 8.99 -0.60 10.77
N LYS A 174 8.73 -1.79 11.34
CA LYS A 174 7.37 -2.24 11.62
C LYS A 174 6.56 -1.26 12.49
N GLN A 175 7.17 -0.69 13.53
CA GLN A 175 6.47 0.23 14.43
C GLN A 175 6.21 1.58 13.79
N GLN A 176 7.19 2.12 13.06
CA GLN A 176 7.04 3.35 12.29
C GLN A 176 5.91 3.21 11.27
N TRP A 177 5.85 2.08 10.58
CA TRP A 177 4.79 1.81 9.62
C TRP A 177 3.42 1.86 10.30
N ILE A 178 3.23 1.23 11.46
CA ILE A 178 1.96 1.28 12.20
C ILE A 178 1.63 2.72 12.68
N ASN A 179 2.63 3.44 13.19
CA ASN A 179 2.40 4.77 13.75
C ASN A 179 2.12 5.84 12.69
N TYR A 180 2.70 5.68 11.49
CA TYR A 180 2.63 6.66 10.41
C TYR A 180 1.69 6.25 9.27
N SER A 181 0.96 5.13 9.41
CA SER A 181 -0.02 4.71 8.41
C SER A 181 -1.43 5.18 8.77
N PRO A 182 -2.15 5.83 7.83
CA PRO A 182 -3.56 6.16 8.05
C PRO A 182 -4.40 4.90 8.23
N GLU A 183 -4.09 3.80 7.55
CA GLU A 183 -4.88 2.57 7.58
C GLU A 183 -4.93 1.91 8.96
N THR A 184 -3.92 2.14 9.80
CA THR A 184 -3.84 1.69 11.19
C THR A 184 -4.31 2.74 12.19
N LYS A 185 -4.94 3.82 11.71
CA LYS A 185 -5.31 5.01 12.50
C LYS A 185 -4.12 5.64 13.23
N GLY A 186 -2.94 5.59 12.59
CA GLY A 186 -1.72 6.18 13.13
C GLY A 186 -1.92 7.67 13.41
N CYS A 187 -1.49 8.10 14.59
CA CYS A 187 -1.53 9.50 15.03
C CYS A 187 -0.22 9.84 15.72
N PHE A 188 0.32 11.02 15.40
CA PHE A 188 1.60 11.47 15.90
C PHE A 188 1.66 12.99 15.91
N ASN A 189 2.49 13.52 16.80
CA ASN A 189 2.78 14.96 16.82
C ASN A 189 3.77 15.29 15.71
N ILE A 190 3.54 16.41 15.03
CA ILE A 190 4.49 16.98 14.07
C ILE A 190 5.78 17.37 14.80
N HIS A 191 6.93 17.13 14.15
CA HIS A 191 8.23 17.58 14.64
C HIS A 191 8.52 18.97 14.07
N TYR A 192 9.14 19.85 14.85
CA TYR A 192 9.40 21.21 14.43
C TYR A 192 10.87 21.56 14.59
N TRP A 193 11.47 22.16 13.57
CA TRP A 193 12.79 22.77 13.65
C TRP A 193 12.68 24.29 13.62
N LEU A 194 13.58 24.93 14.38
CA LEU A 194 13.86 26.35 14.23
C LEU A 194 15.03 26.50 13.26
N VAL A 195 14.80 27.16 12.13
CA VAL A 195 15.79 27.28 11.05
C VAL A 195 16.08 28.75 10.76
N HIS A 196 17.35 29.09 10.60
CA HIS A 196 17.77 30.45 10.25
C HIS A 196 17.23 30.84 8.86
N PRO A 197 16.78 32.10 8.64
CA PRO A 197 16.22 32.54 7.36
C PRO A 197 17.07 32.22 6.13
N ASP A 198 18.39 32.39 6.23
CA ASP A 198 19.34 32.09 5.14
C ASP A 198 19.33 30.63 4.67
N ASN A 199 18.78 29.72 5.47
CA ASN A 199 18.65 28.30 5.15
C ASN A 199 17.20 27.89 4.87
N THR A 200 16.32 28.86 4.61
CA THR A 200 14.89 28.62 4.36
C THR A 200 14.39 29.43 3.18
N ILE A 201 13.49 28.83 2.41
CA ILE A 201 12.71 29.52 1.39
C ILE A 201 11.24 29.27 1.75
N GLU A 202 10.42 30.31 1.74
CA GLU A 202 8.97 30.20 1.91
C GLU A 202 8.28 31.02 0.83
N GLU A 203 7.23 30.46 0.24
CA GLU A 203 6.39 31.13 -0.74
C GLU A 203 4.92 30.87 -0.40
N SER A 204 4.08 31.88 -0.56
CA SER A 204 2.64 31.79 -0.34
C SER A 204 1.92 32.67 -1.35
N PHE A 205 0.73 32.25 -1.77
CA PHE A 205 -0.05 32.98 -2.76
C PHE A 205 -0.42 34.40 -2.31
N ASP A 206 -0.75 34.57 -1.02
CA ASP A 206 -1.15 35.85 -0.46
C ASP A 206 0.04 36.69 0.06
N GLY A 207 1.27 36.22 -0.16
CA GLY A 207 2.52 36.89 0.25
C GLY A 207 2.76 36.90 1.76
N LYS A 208 1.92 36.23 2.56
CA LYS A 208 2.09 36.17 4.01
C LYS A 208 3.05 35.06 4.41
N SER A 209 3.86 35.31 5.43
CA SER A 209 4.80 34.31 5.96
C SER A 209 4.04 33.14 6.60
N ILE A 210 4.17 31.95 6.01
CA ILE A 210 3.54 30.70 6.49
C ILE A 210 4.13 30.32 7.85
N SER A 211 5.45 30.45 7.99
CA SER A 211 6.14 30.12 9.24
C SER A 211 5.69 31.02 10.40
N ARG A 212 5.43 32.30 10.15
CA ARG A 212 4.84 33.22 11.13
C ARG A 212 3.39 32.87 11.48
N GLN A 213 2.53 32.61 10.50
CA GLN A 213 1.14 32.21 10.76
C GLN A 213 1.05 30.93 11.59
N LEU A 214 1.90 29.95 11.27
CA LEU A 214 1.99 28.70 12.01
C LEU A 214 2.43 28.93 13.46
N LEU A 215 3.44 29.77 13.67
CA LEU A 215 3.89 30.15 15.01
C LEU A 215 2.76 30.84 15.80
N GLU A 216 2.08 31.82 15.21
CA GLU A 216 0.95 32.53 15.83
C GLU A 216 -0.18 31.56 16.21
N TYR A 217 -0.51 30.61 15.32
CA TYR A 217 -1.52 29.57 15.58
C TYR A 217 -1.14 28.63 16.72
N LEU A 218 0.12 28.22 16.80
CA LEU A 218 0.60 27.25 17.80
C LEU A 218 0.91 27.91 19.16
N THR A 219 1.22 29.20 19.19
CA THR A 219 1.64 29.94 20.40
C THR A 219 0.69 29.76 21.60
N PRO A 220 -0.66 29.75 21.46
CA PRO A 220 -1.58 29.49 22.57
C PRO A 220 -1.37 28.12 23.24
N PHE A 221 -0.92 27.12 22.49
CA PHE A 221 -0.77 25.74 22.92
C PHE A 221 0.67 25.38 23.35
N MET A 222 1.65 26.26 23.10
CA MET A 222 3.05 25.99 23.42
C MET A 222 3.36 26.12 24.93
N PRO A 223 4.15 25.20 25.50
CA PRO A 223 4.79 25.38 26.80
C PRO A 223 5.65 26.64 26.87
N GLN A 224 5.81 27.20 28.08
CA GLN A 224 6.60 28.42 28.29
C GLN A 224 8.07 28.26 27.84
N GLU A 225 8.69 27.10 28.05
CA GLU A 225 10.06 26.85 27.59
C GLU A 225 10.20 26.97 26.06
N GLN A 226 9.23 26.46 25.30
CA GLN A 226 9.24 26.60 23.84
C GLN A 226 9.05 28.06 23.42
N LYS A 227 8.22 28.83 24.13
CA LYS A 227 8.04 30.27 23.88
C LYS A 227 9.34 31.05 24.08
N LYS A 228 10.15 30.69 25.08
CA LYS A 228 11.47 31.32 25.32
C LYS A 228 12.43 31.12 24.15
N LEU A 229 12.37 29.98 23.45
CA LEU A 229 13.20 29.74 22.26
C LEU A 229 12.94 30.79 21.16
N PHE A 230 11.69 31.16 20.94
CA PHE A 230 11.36 32.20 19.94
C PHE A 230 11.77 33.60 20.39
N LEU A 231 11.87 33.87 21.69
CA LEU A 231 12.46 35.12 22.20
C LEU A 231 13.99 35.14 22.00
N GLN A 232 14.64 34.00 22.15
CA GLN A 232 16.08 33.85 21.93
C GLN A 232 16.46 33.91 20.44
N PHE A 233 15.60 33.38 19.57
CA PHE A 233 15.81 33.29 18.13
C PHE A 233 14.68 33.97 17.34
N PRO A 234 14.49 35.29 17.47
CA PRO A 234 13.31 36.00 16.96
C PRO A 234 13.20 36.01 15.43
N CYS A 235 14.33 35.87 14.73
CA CYS A 235 14.37 35.83 13.28
C CYS A 235 14.24 34.41 12.70
N TYR A 236 14.30 33.36 13.53
CA TYR A 236 14.27 31.98 13.05
C TYR A 236 12.84 31.59 12.65
N LYS A 237 12.75 30.75 11.63
CA LYS A 237 11.48 30.27 11.09
C LYS A 237 11.15 28.88 11.60
N LEU A 238 9.87 28.65 11.86
CA LEU A 238 9.36 27.34 12.27
C LEU A 238 9.14 26.45 11.04
N LEU A 239 9.83 25.32 10.96
CA LEU A 239 9.70 24.33 9.90
C LEU A 239 9.03 23.06 10.42
N PRO A 240 7.77 22.76 10.04
CA PRO A 240 7.11 21.50 10.37
C PRO A 240 7.68 20.35 9.53
N LEU A 241 7.91 19.22 10.19
CA LEU A 241 8.48 18.01 9.59
C LEU A 241 7.69 16.80 10.08
N HIS A 242 7.49 15.84 9.19
CA HIS A 242 7.08 14.51 9.62
C HIS A 242 8.15 13.93 10.56
N PRO A 243 7.80 13.31 11.71
CA PRO A 243 8.81 12.84 12.67
C PRO A 243 9.84 11.88 12.09
N TRP A 244 9.42 10.99 11.20
CA TRP A 244 10.36 10.13 10.47
C TRP A 244 11.34 10.93 9.61
N GLN A 245 10.86 11.96 8.90
CA GLN A 245 11.70 12.78 8.03
C GLN A 245 12.69 13.61 8.84
N ALA A 246 12.25 14.18 9.97
CA ALA A 246 13.14 14.89 10.88
C ALA A 246 14.30 13.99 11.35
N LYS A 247 13.99 12.75 11.76
CA LYS A 247 15.01 11.79 12.19
C LYS A 247 15.94 11.39 11.04
N PHE A 248 15.38 11.07 9.88
CA PHE A 248 16.14 10.72 8.68
C PHE A 248 17.11 11.84 8.29
N LEU A 249 16.65 13.09 8.25
CA LEU A 249 17.49 14.24 7.93
C LEU A 249 18.57 14.47 9.00
N GLN A 250 18.25 14.34 10.29
CA GLN A 250 19.21 14.49 11.39
C GLN A 250 20.37 13.48 11.31
N ASP A 251 20.13 12.30 10.75
CA ASP A 251 21.15 11.26 10.58
C ASP A 251 22.06 11.53 9.35
N THR A 252 21.76 12.54 8.52
CA THR A 252 22.65 12.97 7.44
C THR A 252 23.78 13.86 7.97
N PRO A 253 25.06 13.64 7.61
CA PRO A 253 26.18 14.40 8.18
C PRO A 253 26.09 15.91 7.98
N PHE A 254 25.62 16.34 6.81
CA PHE A 254 25.46 17.75 6.49
C PHE A 254 24.45 18.44 7.43
N ILE A 255 23.24 17.89 7.55
CA ILE A 255 22.22 18.48 8.43
C ILE A 255 22.65 18.37 9.89
N ASN A 256 23.24 17.25 10.30
CA ASN A 256 23.75 17.08 11.66
C ASN A 256 24.74 18.19 12.05
N SER A 257 25.64 18.58 11.15
CA SER A 257 26.61 19.67 11.36
C SER A 257 25.96 21.05 11.56
N LEU A 258 24.72 21.23 11.09
CA LEU A 258 23.94 22.46 11.22
C LEU A 258 23.03 22.45 12.46
N LEU A 259 22.76 21.28 13.05
CA LEU A 259 21.84 21.14 14.15
C LEU A 259 22.48 21.53 15.48
N ARG A 260 21.76 22.34 16.25
CA ARG A 260 22.04 22.59 17.66
C ARG A 260 20.83 22.13 18.46
N ILE A 261 21.01 21.12 19.31
CA ILE A 261 19.95 20.66 20.22
C ILE A 261 19.82 21.72 21.33
N VAL A 262 18.65 22.35 21.40
CA VAL A 262 18.31 23.28 22.47
C VAL A 262 17.27 22.58 23.36
N TYR A 263 17.61 22.39 24.63
CA TYR A 263 16.75 21.78 25.65
C TYR A 263 15.93 22.86 26.36
#